data_AF-A0A0M9X7S4-F1
#
_entry.id   AF-A0A0M9X7S4-F1
#
_cell.length_a   1.000
_cell.length_b   1.000
_cell.length_c   1.000
_cell.angle_alpha   90.00
_cell.angle_beta   90.00
_cell.angle_gamma   90.00
#
_symmetry.space_group_name_H-M   'P 1'
#
loop_
_entity.id
_entity.type
_entity.pdbx_description
1 polymer ?
#
loop_
_entity_poly.entity_id
_entity_poly.type
_entity_poly.pdbx_seq_one_letter_code
_entity_poly.pdbx_strand_id
1 'polypeptide(L)' 'MDRAVLPADGAPPRTGHAGERIAGIEDVTPLAAGSHVLVRDGEPGRAAGLLPEERPTPLDDDVLARLRA' A
#
# COMPACT_ATOMS: atom_id res chain seq x y z
N MET A 1 26.77 3.38 41.64
CA MET A 1 26.49 2.00 41.20
C MET A 1 25.68 2.09 39.92
N ASP A 2 26.36 1.71 38.85
CA ASP A 2 25.95 1.83 37.45
C ASP A 2 24.81 0.85 37.13
N ARG A 3 23.76 1.33 36.46
CA ARG A 3 22.62 0.50 36.06
C ARG A 3 22.91 -0.05 34.67
N ALA A 4 23.47 -1.25 34.60
CA ALA A 4 23.72 -1.96 33.35
C ALA A 4 22.40 -2.18 32.59
N VAL A 5 22.29 -1.55 31.42
CA VAL A 5 21.29 -1.87 30.39
C VAL A 5 21.69 -3.22 29.77
N LEU A 6 20.79 -4.20 29.83
CA LEU A 6 20.94 -5.46 29.10
C LEU A 6 21.04 -5.17 27.58
N PRO A 7 21.97 -5.80 26.83
CA PRO A 7 21.94 -5.71 25.37
C PRO A 7 20.70 -6.43 24.86
N ALA A 8 19.85 -5.71 24.14
CA ALA A 8 18.79 -6.31 23.36
C ALA A 8 19.42 -7.27 22.35
N ASP A 9 19.03 -8.54 22.43
CA ASP A 9 19.41 -9.57 21.47
C ASP A 9 19.28 -9.06 20.04
N GLY A 10 20.37 -9.20 19.28
CA GLY A 10 20.51 -8.70 17.92
C GLY A 10 19.68 -9.49 16.92
N ALA A 11 18.37 -9.25 16.88
CA ALA A 11 17.65 -9.39 15.63
C ALA A 11 18.00 -8.16 14.77
N PRO A 12 18.60 -8.32 13.57
CA PRO A 12 18.76 -7.17 12.69
C PRO A 12 17.37 -6.58 12.45
N PRO A 13 17.21 -5.24 12.41
CA PRO A 13 15.97 -4.66 11.95
C PRO A 13 15.72 -5.24 10.56
N ARG A 14 14.68 -6.07 10.41
CA ARG A 14 14.19 -6.41 9.08
C ARG A 14 13.70 -5.09 8.54
N THR A 15 14.51 -4.47 7.67
CA THR A 15 14.12 -3.35 6.83
C THR A 15 13.04 -3.85 5.87
N GLY A 16 11.87 -4.11 6.46
CA GLY A 16 10.73 -4.69 5.79
C GLY A 16 10.15 -3.63 4.90
N HIS A 17 10.37 -3.79 3.59
CA HIS A 17 9.52 -3.46 2.44
C HIS A 17 8.75 -2.12 2.39
N ALA A 18 8.95 -1.23 3.35
CA ALA A 18 8.17 -0.01 3.53
C ALA A 18 8.93 1.21 3.02
N GLY A 19 10.27 1.18 2.98
CA GLY A 19 11.08 2.29 2.48
C GLY A 19 10.90 2.55 0.98
N GLU A 20 10.79 1.49 0.18
CA GLU A 20 10.59 1.59 -1.28
C GLU A 20 9.16 2.04 -1.64
N ARG A 21 8.19 1.76 -0.76
CA ARG A 21 6.77 2.04 -1.00
C ARG A 21 6.36 3.49 -0.73
N ILE A 22 7.29 4.42 -0.57
CA ILE A 22 6.96 5.83 -0.25
C ILE A 22 6.97 6.72 -1.50
N ALA A 23 7.75 6.39 -2.53
CA ALA A 23 7.86 7.22 -3.74
C ALA A 23 6.58 7.30 -4.60
N GLY A 24 5.53 6.54 -4.28
CA GLY A 24 4.26 6.51 -5.03
C GLY A 24 2.99 6.84 -4.21
N ILE A 25 3.11 7.21 -2.93
CA ILE A 25 1.95 7.44 -2.03
C ILE A 25 1.73 8.95 -1.76
N GLU A 26 2.47 9.84 -2.43
CA GLU A 26 2.37 11.28 -2.13
C GLU A 26 0.99 11.88 -2.44
N ASP A 27 0.25 11.36 -3.44
CA ASP A 27 -0.96 12.01 -3.94
C ASP A 27 -2.23 11.15 -3.90
N VAL A 28 -2.27 10.11 -3.05
CA VAL A 28 -3.43 9.20 -2.99
C VAL A 28 -4.65 9.84 -2.33
N THR A 29 -4.43 10.71 -1.34
CA THR A 29 -5.51 11.36 -0.59
C THR A 29 -6.37 12.30 -1.46
N PRO A 30 -5.79 13.28 -2.19
CA PRO A 30 -6.59 14.13 -3.09
C PRO A 30 -7.17 13.35 -4.28
N LEU A 31 -6.47 12.35 -4.80
CA LEU A 31 -6.98 11.47 -5.85
C LEU A 31 -8.23 10.69 -5.40
N ALA A 32 -8.20 10.13 -4.19
CA ALA A 32 -9.33 9.42 -3.61
C ALA A 32 -10.51 10.36 -3.34
N ALA A 33 -10.25 11.56 -2.84
CA ALA A 33 -11.29 12.57 -2.61
C ALA A 33 -11.98 12.97 -3.93
N GLY A 34 -11.20 13.27 -4.98
CA GLY A 34 -11.74 13.65 -6.29
C GLY A 34 -12.54 12.52 -6.95
N SER A 35 -12.02 11.29 -6.90
CA SER A 35 -12.71 10.11 -7.43
C SER A 35 -14.02 9.84 -6.67
N HIS A 36 -14.02 9.98 -5.34
CA HIS A 36 -15.21 9.78 -4.52
C HIS A 36 -16.33 10.76 -4.87
N VAL A 37 -16.00 12.04 -5.08
CA VAL A 37 -16.98 13.06 -5.48
C VAL A 37 -17.62 12.69 -6.82
N LEU A 38 -16.81 12.37 -7.85
CA LEU A 38 -17.33 12.01 -9.18
C LEU A 38 -18.21 10.75 -9.14
N VAL A 39 -17.85 9.75 -8.34
CA VAL A 39 -18.69 8.55 -8.15
C VAL A 39 -20.02 8.89 -7.47
N ARG A 40 -20.01 9.77 -6.46
CA ARG A 40 -21.25 10.22 -5.81
C ARG A 40 -22.14 11.06 -6.71
N ASP A 41 -21.54 11.84 -7.60
CA ASP A 41 -22.25 12.68 -8.57
C ASP A 41 -22.76 11.90 -9.79
N GLY A 42 -22.51 10.58 -9.84
CA GLY A 42 -22.98 9.71 -10.93
C GLY A 42 -22.11 9.74 -12.18
N GLU A 43 -20.85 10.18 -12.06
CA GLU A 43 -19.87 10.34 -13.14
C GLU A 43 -18.70 9.33 -13.02
N PRO A 44 -18.94 8.00 -12.95
CA PRO A 44 -17.88 7.01 -12.73
C PRO A 44 -16.88 6.94 -13.89
N GLY A 45 -17.32 7.25 -15.13
CA GLY A 45 -16.43 7.30 -16.29
C GLY A 45 -15.38 8.40 -16.18
N ARG A 46 -15.72 9.55 -15.58
CA ARG A 46 -14.76 10.61 -15.30
C ARG A 46 -13.82 10.24 -14.16
N ALA A 47 -14.32 9.54 -13.14
CA ALA A 47 -13.48 9.02 -12.06
C ALA A 47 -12.41 8.05 -12.59
N ALA A 48 -12.78 7.15 -13.52
CA ALA A 48 -11.84 6.22 -14.14
C ALA A 48 -10.68 6.94 -14.86
N GLY A 49 -10.93 8.10 -15.47
CA GLY A 49 -9.90 8.90 -16.12
C GLY A 49 -8.90 9.58 -15.16
N LEU A 50 -9.19 9.63 -13.86
CA LEU A 50 -8.25 10.10 -12.83
C LEU A 50 -7.32 8.99 -12.34
N LEU A 51 -7.74 7.72 -12.47
CA LEU A 51 -7.01 6.60 -11.92
C LEU A 51 -5.86 6.20 -12.85
N PRO A 52 -4.65 5.96 -12.32
CA PRO A 52 -3.59 5.34 -13.09
C PRO A 52 -4.00 3.93 -13.52
N GLU A 53 -3.41 3.43 -14.61
CA GLU A 53 -3.63 2.05 -15.03
C GLU A 53 -3.21 1.07 -13.92
N GLU A 54 -4.17 0.27 -13.46
CA GLU A 54 -3.87 -0.79 -12.49
C GLU A 54 -3.07 -1.90 -13.16
N ARG A 55 -1.86 -2.12 -12.66
CA ARG A 55 -1.06 -3.28 -13.05
C ARG A 55 -1.40 -4.45 -12.12
N PRO A 56 -1.73 -5.63 -12.65
CA PRO A 56 -1.93 -6.81 -11.84
C PRO A 56 -0.70 -7.07 -10.98
N THR A 57 -0.91 -7.25 -9.68
CA THR A 57 0.15 -7.70 -8.78
C THR A 57 0.55 -9.10 -9.23
N PRO A 58 1.83 -9.36 -9.58
CA PRO A 58 2.28 -10.69 -9.93
C PRO A 58 2.15 -11.56 -8.69
N LEU A 59 1.16 -12.45 -8.72
CA LEU A 59 0.88 -13.37 -7.64
C LEU A 59 0.74 -14.76 -8.25
N ASP A 60 1.39 -15.73 -7.60
CA ASP A 60 1.37 -17.12 -8.02
C ASP A 60 -0.06 -17.69 -7.92
N ASP A 61 -0.48 -18.42 -8.96
CA ASP A 61 -1.83 -18.99 -9.04
C ASP A 61 -2.14 -19.94 -7.88
N ASP A 62 -1.15 -20.67 -7.34
CA ASP A 62 -1.34 -21.56 -6.19
C ASP A 62 -1.61 -20.78 -4.89
N VAL A 63 -1.05 -19.58 -4.77
CA VAL A 63 -1.37 -18.66 -3.67
C VAL A 63 -2.78 -18.08 -3.87
N LEU A 64 -3.10 -17.72 -5.10
CA LEU A 64 -4.39 -17.13 -5.47
C LEU A 64 -5.55 -18.10 -5.30
N ALA A 65 -5.35 -19.39 -5.61
CA ALA A 65 -6.30 -20.47 -5.39
C ALA A 65 -6.66 -20.62 -3.89
N ARG A 66 -5.69 -20.39 -3.00
CA ARG A 66 -5.90 -20.47 -1.54
C ARG A 66 -6.74 -19.32 -0.98
N LEU A 67 -6.69 -18.15 -1.63
CA LEU A 67 -7.50 -16.98 -1.25
C LEU A 67 -8.93 -17.06 -1.77
N ARG A 68 -9.19 -17.92 -2.79
CA ARG A 68 -10.50 -18.09 -3.43
C ARG A 68 -11.32 -19.24 -2.83
N ALA A 69 -10.75 -20.04 -1.94
CA ALA A 69 -11.42 -21.14 -1.23
C ALA A 69 -12.24 -20.62 -0.05
#